data_AF-A0A261GNN1-F1
#
_entry.id   AF-A0A261GNN1-F1
#
_cell.length_a   1.000
_cell.length_b   1.000
_cell.length_c   1.000
_cell.angle_alpha   90.00
_cell.angle_beta   90.00
_cell.angle_gamma   90.00
#
_symmetry.space_group_name_H-M   'P 1'
#
loop_
_entity.id
_entity.type
_entity.pdbx_description
1 polymer ?
#
loop_
_entity_poly.entity_id
_entity_poly.type
_entity_poly.pdbx_seq_one_letter_code
_entity_poly.pdbx_strand_id
1 'polypeptide(L)'
;MTKKSHALTLAEGDPDFKTNATLILGGNVERGYVLRTAYDSLAVWKAKYAIGVSPFYPKVKTTLKDAALIDNEIWVFGVDATVAQHIVDAVSIGAQFYKVEPSEIMRHIYVKNLNAERENGMETKALIKANMSLYEKTAIAINEAASILGIKGKLDFYIYSASKNHKIPRDNLSEAVSRGGGRNFTSDSRIHKFFVGSNNGLRFDEFLTNMHKTELNW
;
A
#
# COMPACT_ATOMS: atom_id res chain seq x y z
N MET A 1 -17.74 5.54 22.52
CA MET A 1 -17.17 5.74 21.16
C MET A 1 -16.48 4.45 20.76
N THR A 2 -16.91 3.82 19.66
CA THR A 2 -16.13 2.76 19.02
C THR A 2 -14.80 3.37 18.56
N LYS A 3 -13.68 2.81 19.02
CA LYS A 3 -12.35 3.28 18.62
C LYS A 3 -12.22 3.09 17.10
N LYS A 4 -12.17 4.19 16.35
CA LYS A 4 -11.96 4.13 14.89
C LYS A 4 -10.58 3.53 14.63
N SER A 5 -10.52 2.64 13.65
CA SER A 5 -9.28 2.00 13.21
C SER A 5 -8.53 2.88 12.21
N HIS A 6 -7.22 2.76 12.07
CA HIS A 6 -6.44 3.51 11.08
C HIS A 6 -5.80 2.55 10.07
N ALA A 7 -5.25 3.09 8.99
CA ALA A 7 -4.66 2.27 7.93
C ALA A 7 -3.46 2.93 7.27
N LEU A 8 -2.61 2.09 6.68
CA LEU A 8 -1.55 2.44 5.75
C LEU A 8 -1.93 1.91 4.36
N THR A 9 -1.68 2.71 3.33
CA THR A 9 -1.70 2.24 1.95
C THR A 9 -0.32 2.39 1.33
N LEU A 10 0.10 1.41 0.55
CA LEU A 10 1.41 1.35 -0.09
C LEU A 10 1.28 1.48 -1.60
N ALA A 11 2.22 2.23 -2.20
CA ALA A 11 2.38 2.37 -3.66
C ALA A 11 1.15 2.97 -4.38
N GLU A 12 0.55 3.99 -3.79
CA GLU A 12 -0.49 4.80 -4.43
C GLU A 12 0.05 5.56 -5.64
N GLY A 13 -0.84 5.77 -6.61
CA GLY A 13 -0.60 6.57 -7.80
C GLY A 13 -1.47 7.82 -7.79
N ASP A 14 -2.34 7.93 -8.78
CA ASP A 14 -3.31 9.01 -8.92
C ASP A 14 -4.35 8.98 -7.77
N PRO A 15 -4.64 10.11 -7.10
CA PRO A 15 -5.54 10.16 -5.96
C PRO A 15 -7.00 9.85 -6.32
N ASP A 16 -7.43 10.09 -7.57
CA ASP A 16 -8.79 9.76 -8.02
C ASP A 16 -9.02 8.24 -8.03
N PHE A 17 -7.93 7.46 -8.07
CA PHE A 17 -7.94 6.00 -8.09
C PHE A 17 -7.29 5.38 -6.84
N LYS A 18 -7.23 6.13 -5.73
CA LYS A 18 -6.61 5.66 -4.48
C LYS A 18 -7.23 4.36 -3.94
N THR A 19 -6.42 3.61 -3.21
CA THR A 19 -6.83 2.31 -2.65
C THR A 19 -7.97 2.48 -1.64
N ASN A 20 -9.01 1.63 -1.67
CA ASN A 20 -10.04 1.72 -0.64
C ASN A 20 -9.55 1.08 0.67
N ALA A 21 -9.22 1.91 1.66
CA ALA A 21 -8.75 1.44 2.96
C ALA A 21 -9.89 1.07 3.95
N THR A 22 -11.16 1.22 3.56
CA THR A 22 -12.32 0.86 4.41
C THR A 22 -12.78 -0.57 4.20
N LEU A 23 -12.47 -1.19 3.06
CA LEU A 23 -12.91 -2.54 2.75
C LEU A 23 -12.10 -3.57 3.56
N ILE A 24 -12.79 -4.57 4.09
CA ILE A 24 -12.21 -5.74 4.77
C ILE A 24 -12.95 -7.00 4.32
N LEU A 25 -12.41 -8.18 4.61
CA LEU A 25 -13.08 -9.42 4.22
C LEU A 25 -14.49 -9.46 4.81
N GLY A 26 -15.49 -9.70 3.97
CA GLY A 26 -16.88 -9.79 4.41
C GLY A 26 -17.58 -8.46 4.70
N GLY A 27 -16.91 -7.30 4.67
CA GLY A 27 -17.58 -6.02 4.98
C GLY A 27 -16.75 -4.77 4.80
N ASN A 28 -17.16 -3.70 5.48
CA ASN A 28 -16.47 -2.41 5.52
C ASN A 28 -16.28 -1.98 6.97
N VAL A 29 -15.24 -1.19 7.21
CA VAL A 29 -14.95 -0.56 8.50
C VAL A 29 -14.57 0.89 8.28
N GLU A 30 -15.07 1.77 9.14
CA GLU A 30 -14.71 3.18 9.10
C GLU A 30 -13.25 3.35 9.56
N ARG A 31 -12.48 4.13 8.79
CA ARG A 31 -11.12 4.51 9.16
C ARG A 31 -11.12 5.91 9.76
N GLY A 32 -10.44 6.08 10.89
CA GLY A 32 -10.21 7.39 11.48
C GLY A 32 -9.22 8.19 10.64
N TYR A 33 -8.10 7.56 10.30
CA TYR A 33 -7.02 8.15 9.48
C TYR A 33 -6.45 7.12 8.53
N VAL A 34 -6.01 7.58 7.36
CA VAL A 34 -5.33 6.76 6.35
C VAL A 34 -4.04 7.47 5.95
N LEU A 35 -2.91 6.83 6.21
CA LEU A 35 -1.62 7.22 5.68
C LEU A 35 -1.47 6.65 4.27
N ARG A 36 -1.20 7.52 3.31
CA ARG A 36 -0.99 7.18 1.90
C ARG A 36 0.48 7.27 1.57
N THR A 37 1.01 6.31 0.81
CA THR A 37 2.39 6.39 0.33
C THR A 37 2.46 6.20 -1.17
N ALA A 38 3.31 6.97 -1.84
CA ALA A 38 3.56 6.90 -3.26
C ALA A 38 5.04 6.60 -3.52
N TYR A 39 5.32 5.77 -4.53
CA TYR A 39 6.69 5.42 -4.92
C TYR A 39 7.45 6.62 -5.49
N ASP A 40 6.81 7.36 -6.40
CA ASP A 40 7.39 8.53 -7.04
C ASP A 40 7.69 9.63 -6.01
N SER A 41 8.79 10.36 -6.21
CA SER A 41 9.02 11.62 -5.47
C SER A 41 7.90 12.62 -5.76
N LEU A 42 7.67 13.59 -4.88
CA LEU A 42 6.57 14.54 -5.05
C LEU A 42 6.65 15.28 -6.40
N ALA A 43 7.84 15.69 -6.82
CA ALA A 43 8.03 16.38 -8.09
C ALA A 43 7.66 15.50 -9.31
N VAL A 44 8.09 14.23 -9.31
CA VAL A 44 7.77 13.27 -10.37
C VAL A 44 6.27 12.96 -10.37
N TRP A 45 5.70 12.72 -9.20
CA TRP A 45 4.28 12.43 -9.02
C TRP A 45 3.40 13.58 -9.53
N LYS A 46 3.72 14.83 -9.17
CA LYS A 46 3.02 16.03 -9.65
C LYS A 46 3.10 16.17 -11.16
N ALA A 47 4.27 15.95 -11.74
CA ALA A 47 4.45 16.03 -13.19
C ALA A 47 3.65 14.95 -13.92
N LYS A 48 3.59 13.74 -13.35
CA LYS A 48 2.93 12.57 -13.92
C LYS A 48 1.41 12.69 -13.94
N TYR A 49 0.81 13.22 -12.87
CA TYR A 49 -0.65 13.34 -12.73
C TYR A 49 -1.16 14.77 -12.96
N ALA A 50 -0.29 15.74 -13.23
CA ALA A 50 -0.62 17.16 -13.40
C ALA A 50 -1.38 17.78 -12.21
N ILE A 51 -1.05 17.35 -10.98
CA ILE A 51 -1.74 17.78 -9.75
C ILE A 51 -0.95 18.88 -9.04
N GLY A 52 -1.62 20.01 -8.78
CA GLY A 52 -1.07 21.19 -8.10
C GLY A 52 -1.12 21.12 -6.57
N VAL A 53 -0.41 20.17 -5.95
CA VAL A 53 -0.30 20.09 -4.47
C VAL A 53 0.98 20.77 -3.96
N SER A 54 0.88 21.41 -2.79
CA SER A 54 2.05 21.96 -2.09
C SER A 54 2.48 21.02 -0.98
N PRO A 55 3.79 20.72 -0.84
CA PRO A 55 4.26 19.95 0.29
C PRO A 55 4.00 20.73 1.58
N PHE A 56 3.80 20.01 2.67
CA PHE A 56 4.08 20.56 3.98
C PHE A 56 5.27 19.81 4.57
N TYR A 57 6.12 20.54 5.27
CA TYR A 57 7.22 19.94 6.02
C TYR A 57 6.70 19.70 7.44
N PRO A 58 6.53 18.44 7.87
CA PRO A 58 6.39 18.15 9.28
C PRO A 58 7.55 18.82 10.02
N LYS A 59 7.37 19.29 11.26
CA LYS A 59 8.47 19.84 12.09
C LYS A 59 9.51 18.77 12.50
N VAL A 60 9.70 17.74 11.69
CA VAL A 60 10.74 16.72 11.84
C VAL A 60 12.01 17.32 11.25
N LYS A 61 12.94 17.70 12.13
CA LYS A 61 14.26 18.28 11.78
C LYS A 61 15.22 17.30 11.09
N THR A 62 14.70 16.29 10.41
CA THR A 62 15.50 15.35 9.63
C THR A 62 14.81 15.23 8.28
N THR A 63 15.48 15.72 7.23
CA THR A 63 15.27 15.26 5.85
C THR A 63 14.98 13.77 5.88
N LEU A 64 13.84 13.28 5.40
CA LEU A 64 13.74 11.86 4.98
C LEU A 64 12.69 11.59 3.89
N LYS A 65 11.51 12.25 3.83
CA LYS A 65 10.57 12.15 2.68
C LYS A 65 9.71 13.41 2.52
N ASP A 66 9.24 13.68 1.30
CA ASP A 66 8.23 14.73 1.05
C ASP A 66 6.85 14.24 1.48
N ALA A 67 6.02 15.14 2.01
CA ALA A 67 4.63 14.85 2.36
C ALA A 67 3.67 15.98 1.94
N ALA A 68 2.43 15.63 1.61
CA ALA A 68 1.37 16.58 1.26
C ALA A 68 0.01 16.11 1.79
N LEU A 69 -0.93 17.05 1.95
CA LEU A 69 -2.31 16.75 2.31
C LEU A 69 -3.15 16.72 1.03
N ILE A 70 -3.82 15.59 0.78
CA ILE A 70 -4.67 15.37 -0.40
C ILE A 70 -5.95 14.69 0.08
N ASP A 71 -7.11 15.27 -0.23
CA ASP A 71 -8.42 14.80 0.26
C ASP A 71 -8.50 14.58 1.78
N ASN A 72 -7.86 15.45 2.57
CA ASN A 72 -7.72 15.33 4.02
C ASN A 72 -6.95 14.08 4.52
N GLU A 73 -6.29 13.35 3.62
CA GLU A 73 -5.37 12.26 3.93
C GLU A 73 -3.93 12.72 3.73
N ILE A 74 -3.00 12.25 4.57
CA ILE A 74 -1.59 12.54 4.40
C ILE A 74 -0.96 11.57 3.40
N TRP A 75 -0.25 12.12 2.44
CA TRP A 75 0.50 11.39 1.42
C TRP A 75 1.98 11.60 1.64
N VAL A 76 2.75 10.51 1.70
CA VAL A 76 4.21 10.52 1.78
C VAL A 76 4.80 9.96 0.48
N PHE A 77 5.73 10.70 -0.11
CA PHE A 77 6.26 10.43 -1.45
C PHE A 77 7.67 9.85 -1.39
N GLY A 78 8.10 9.19 -2.47
CA GLY A 78 9.41 8.55 -2.53
C GLY A 78 9.51 7.27 -1.68
N VAL A 79 8.39 6.60 -1.42
CA VAL A 79 8.31 5.43 -0.54
C VAL A 79 8.41 4.14 -1.35
N ASP A 80 9.59 3.53 -1.34
CA ASP A 80 9.77 2.16 -1.83
C ASP A 80 9.25 1.16 -0.78
N ALA A 81 8.14 0.49 -1.11
CA ALA A 81 7.49 -0.50 -0.24
C ALA A 81 8.35 -1.77 -0.02
N THR A 82 9.44 -1.95 -0.75
CA THR A 82 10.40 -3.04 -0.54
C THR A 82 11.55 -2.68 0.41
N VAL A 83 11.57 -1.44 0.91
CA VAL A 83 12.62 -0.93 1.81
C VAL A 83 12.01 -0.57 3.16
N ALA A 84 12.36 -1.32 4.20
CA ALA A 84 11.80 -1.17 5.54
C ALA A 84 11.91 0.27 6.09
N GLN A 85 13.07 0.90 5.93
CA GLN A 85 13.29 2.27 6.41
C GLN A 85 12.34 3.28 5.76
N HIS A 86 12.01 3.13 4.47
CA HIS A 86 11.05 4.02 3.81
C HIS A 86 9.64 3.90 4.41
N ILE A 87 9.24 2.70 4.82
CA ILE A 87 7.97 2.47 5.53
C ILE A 87 8.04 3.09 6.92
N VAL A 88 9.15 2.90 7.66
CA VAL A 88 9.39 3.52 8.98
C VAL A 88 9.27 5.04 8.90
N ASP A 89 9.92 5.67 7.94
CA ASP A 89 9.88 7.12 7.75
C ASP A 89 8.46 7.62 7.49
N ALA A 90 7.75 6.96 6.56
CA ALA A 90 6.39 7.32 6.20
C ALA A 90 5.42 7.17 7.38
N VAL A 91 5.51 6.05 8.11
CA VAL A 91 4.68 5.79 9.29
C VAL A 91 4.98 6.79 10.40
N SER A 92 6.24 7.16 10.60
CA SER A 92 6.65 8.16 11.60
C SER A 92 6.06 9.53 11.28
N ILE A 93 6.10 9.95 10.01
CA ILE A 93 5.47 11.18 9.53
C ILE A 93 3.97 11.16 9.77
N GLY A 94 3.29 10.07 9.37
CA GLY A 94 1.85 9.91 9.56
C GLY A 94 1.43 9.90 11.04
N ALA A 95 2.16 9.16 11.88
CA ALA A 95 1.92 9.03 13.32
C ALA A 95 2.01 10.39 14.01
N GLN A 96 3.04 11.18 13.68
CA GLN A 96 3.18 12.52 14.24
C GLN A 96 2.10 13.48 13.75
N PHE A 97 1.75 13.44 12.46
CA PHE A 97 0.72 14.32 11.89
C PHE A 97 -0.65 14.05 12.53
N TYR A 98 -1.03 12.78 12.63
CA TYR A 98 -2.31 12.36 13.20
C TYR A 98 -2.32 12.29 14.72
N LYS A 99 -1.15 12.41 15.37
CA LYS A 99 -0.96 12.26 16.83
C LYS A 99 -1.47 10.92 17.35
N VAL A 100 -1.07 9.85 16.66
CA VAL A 100 -1.41 8.45 16.97
C VAL A 100 -0.14 7.61 17.07
N GLU A 101 -0.25 6.42 17.67
CA GLU A 101 0.87 5.50 17.72
C GLU A 101 1.15 4.86 16.34
N PRO A 102 2.41 4.60 15.94
CA PRO A 102 2.75 3.89 14.70
C PRO A 102 1.99 2.57 14.52
N SER A 103 1.76 1.85 15.62
CA SER A 103 1.01 0.59 15.66
C SER A 103 -0.43 0.75 15.18
N GLU A 104 -1.05 1.92 15.38
CA GLU A 104 -2.43 2.17 14.98
C GLU A 104 -2.55 2.32 13.47
N ILE A 105 -1.56 2.93 12.82
CA ILE A 105 -1.48 3.09 11.36
C ILE A 105 -1.13 1.77 10.68
N MET A 106 -0.10 1.07 11.18
CA MET A 106 0.42 -0.17 10.59
C MET A 106 -0.49 -1.39 10.76
N ARG A 107 -1.48 -1.33 11.65
CA ARG A 107 -2.36 -2.48 11.94
C ARG A 107 -3.09 -3.02 10.70
N HIS A 108 -3.44 -2.13 9.77
CA HIS A 108 -4.12 -2.49 8.53
C HIS A 108 -3.39 -1.86 7.35
N ILE A 109 -2.74 -2.70 6.56
CA ILE A 109 -1.90 -2.30 5.44
C ILE A 109 -2.61 -2.72 4.16
N TYR A 110 -2.72 -1.81 3.21
CA TYR A 110 -3.39 -2.03 1.95
C TYR A 110 -2.44 -1.80 0.79
N VAL A 111 -2.58 -2.61 -0.25
CA VAL A 111 -1.91 -2.37 -1.52
C VAL A 111 -2.81 -2.70 -2.68
N LYS A 112 -2.77 -1.85 -3.71
CA LYS A 112 -3.50 -2.03 -4.96
C LYS A 112 -2.53 -2.33 -6.07
N ASN A 113 -2.34 -3.62 -6.37
CA ASN A 113 -1.44 -4.16 -7.39
C ASN A 113 -0.01 -3.59 -7.35
N LEU A 114 0.90 -4.28 -6.68
CA LEU A 114 2.33 -4.05 -6.89
C LEU A 114 2.73 -4.52 -8.29
N ASN A 115 3.38 -3.65 -9.07
CA ASN A 115 3.80 -3.96 -10.44
C ASN A 115 5.32 -3.82 -10.57
N ALA A 116 5.96 -4.85 -11.11
CA ALA A 116 7.35 -4.73 -11.56
C ALA A 116 7.47 -3.66 -12.66
N GLU A 117 8.55 -2.88 -12.62
CA GLU A 117 8.85 -1.94 -13.69
C GLU A 117 9.07 -2.65 -15.03
N ARG A 118 8.70 -1.99 -16.14
CA ARG A 118 8.89 -2.49 -17.51
C ARG A 118 8.17 -3.81 -17.83
N GLU A 119 7.03 -4.08 -17.18
CA GLU A 119 6.21 -5.27 -17.43
C GLU A 119 5.90 -5.55 -18.91
N ASN A 120 5.72 -4.50 -19.71
CA ASN A 120 5.41 -4.60 -21.14
C ASN A 120 6.53 -5.24 -21.99
N GLY A 121 7.76 -5.30 -21.45
CA GLY A 121 8.90 -5.93 -22.11
C GLY A 121 9.27 -7.30 -21.56
N MET A 122 8.52 -7.83 -20.58
CA MET A 122 8.82 -9.11 -19.95
C MET A 122 7.98 -10.25 -20.52
N GLU A 123 8.60 -11.42 -20.70
CA GLU A 123 7.84 -12.65 -20.92
C GLU A 123 7.03 -13.02 -19.68
N THR A 124 5.89 -13.68 -19.87
CA THR A 124 4.91 -14.01 -18.81
C THR A 124 5.55 -14.65 -17.57
N LYS A 125 6.45 -15.63 -17.75
CA LYS A 125 7.12 -16.31 -16.62
C LYS A 125 8.04 -15.36 -15.84
N ALA A 126 8.76 -14.49 -16.54
CA ALA A 126 9.65 -13.51 -15.93
C ALA A 126 8.83 -12.45 -15.16
N LEU A 127 7.72 -12.00 -15.73
CA LEU A 127 6.80 -11.06 -15.09
C LEU A 127 6.21 -11.63 -13.80
N ILE A 128 5.72 -12.87 -13.82
CA ILE A 128 5.20 -13.56 -12.62
C ILE A 128 6.28 -13.61 -11.54
N LYS A 129 7.51 -14.00 -11.89
CA LYS A 129 8.63 -14.06 -10.92
C LYS A 129 9.00 -12.70 -10.37
N ALA A 130 9.00 -11.65 -11.20
CA ALA A 130 9.29 -10.29 -10.77
C ALA A 130 8.22 -9.78 -9.80
N ASN A 131 6.94 -9.99 -10.10
CA ASN A 131 5.83 -9.65 -9.22
C ASN A 131 5.87 -10.47 -7.91
N MET A 132 6.17 -11.76 -7.96
CA MET A 132 6.37 -12.59 -6.76
C MET A 132 7.45 -11.98 -5.86
N SER A 133 8.61 -11.63 -6.42
CA SER A 133 9.70 -11.02 -5.65
C SER A 133 9.30 -9.68 -5.04
N LEU A 134 8.47 -8.89 -5.73
CA LEU A 134 7.99 -7.61 -5.25
C LEU A 134 7.05 -7.76 -4.04
N TYR A 135 6.11 -8.70 -4.08
CA TYR A 135 5.23 -9.01 -2.94
C TYR A 135 6.00 -9.61 -1.76
N GLU A 136 6.92 -10.53 -2.04
CA GLU A 136 7.79 -11.15 -1.02
C GLU A 136 8.61 -10.08 -0.29
N LYS A 137 9.35 -9.24 -1.03
CA LYS A 137 10.16 -8.16 -0.45
C LYS A 137 9.33 -7.13 0.30
N THR A 138 8.13 -6.81 -0.19
CA THR A 138 7.23 -5.88 0.49
C THR A 138 6.76 -6.46 1.84
N ALA A 139 6.38 -7.74 1.88
CA ALA A 139 6.00 -8.39 3.14
C ALA A 139 7.17 -8.46 4.14
N ILE A 140 8.40 -8.72 3.66
CA ILE A 140 9.62 -8.65 4.48
C ILE A 140 9.81 -7.24 5.05
N ALA A 141 9.77 -6.21 4.19
CA ALA A 141 9.95 -4.83 4.57
C ALA A 141 8.90 -4.35 5.58
N ILE A 142 7.64 -4.81 5.46
CA ILE A 142 6.59 -4.54 6.45
C ILE A 142 6.94 -5.13 7.82
N ASN A 143 7.37 -6.40 7.86
CA ASN A 143 7.76 -7.07 9.11
C ASN A 143 8.97 -6.37 9.76
N GLU A 144 9.98 -6.03 8.97
CA GLU A 144 11.17 -5.32 9.44
C GLU A 144 10.83 -3.92 9.95
N ALA A 145 10.00 -3.15 9.23
CA ALA A 145 9.55 -1.83 9.64
C ALA A 145 8.77 -1.90 10.96
N ALA A 146 7.92 -2.90 11.12
CA ALA A 146 7.18 -3.12 12.37
C ALA A 146 8.11 -3.46 13.54
N SER A 147 9.17 -4.25 13.30
CA SER A 147 10.20 -4.54 14.30
C SER A 147 10.97 -3.27 14.72
N ILE A 148 11.40 -2.44 13.75
CA ILE A 148 12.11 -1.18 14.01
C ILE A 148 11.23 -0.21 14.82
N LEU A 149 9.94 -0.15 14.52
CA LEU A 149 8.96 0.68 15.24
C LEU A 149 8.52 0.07 16.59
N GLY A 150 9.04 -1.10 16.98
CA GLY A 150 8.68 -1.78 18.23
C GLY A 150 7.23 -2.29 18.27
N ILE A 151 6.59 -2.46 17.11
CA ILE A 151 5.20 -2.91 17.00
C ILE A 151 5.15 -4.43 17.20
N LYS A 152 4.37 -4.87 18.18
CA LYS A 152 4.15 -6.28 18.50
C LYS A 152 2.76 -6.74 18.07
N GLY A 153 2.66 -8.02 17.70
CA GLY A 153 1.41 -8.64 17.32
C GLY A 153 1.00 -8.42 15.87
N LYS A 154 -0.23 -8.83 15.58
CA LYS A 154 -0.72 -9.07 14.23
C LYS A 154 -0.98 -7.78 13.44
N LEU A 155 -0.46 -7.77 12.22
CA LEU A 155 -0.78 -6.83 11.16
C LEU A 155 -1.62 -7.52 10.09
N ASP A 156 -2.67 -6.85 9.62
CA ASP A 156 -3.45 -7.33 8.49
C ASP A 156 -2.92 -6.71 7.19
N PHE A 157 -2.48 -7.52 6.25
CA PHE A 157 -2.05 -7.08 4.92
C PHE A 157 -3.10 -7.46 3.86
N TYR A 158 -3.79 -6.44 3.35
CA TYR A 158 -4.83 -6.53 2.34
C TYR A 158 -4.28 -6.23 0.94
N ILE A 159 -4.57 -7.11 -0.01
CA ILE A 159 -4.04 -7.02 -1.38
C ILE A 159 -5.21 -7.05 -2.36
N TYR A 160 -5.33 -6.01 -3.16
CA TYR A 160 -6.26 -5.95 -4.28
C TYR A 160 -5.58 -6.49 -5.55
N SER A 161 -6.17 -7.54 -6.14
CA SER A 161 -5.70 -8.16 -7.39
C SER A 161 -6.82 -8.17 -8.42
N ALA A 162 -6.56 -7.69 -9.64
CA ALA A 162 -7.57 -7.66 -10.71
C ALA A 162 -8.05 -9.09 -11.06
N SER A 163 -9.37 -9.30 -11.16
CA SER A 163 -9.95 -10.64 -11.29
C SER A 163 -9.86 -11.22 -12.71
N LYS A 164 -9.92 -10.36 -13.75
CA LYS A 164 -9.86 -10.78 -15.17
C LYS A 164 -8.43 -10.86 -15.72
N ASN A 165 -7.52 -10.05 -15.20
CA ASN A 165 -6.12 -10.01 -15.63
C ASN A 165 -5.23 -9.82 -14.41
N HIS A 166 -5.13 -10.87 -13.60
CA HIS A 166 -4.31 -10.83 -12.39
C HIS A 166 -2.84 -10.67 -12.79
N LYS A 167 -2.16 -9.67 -12.21
CA LYS A 167 -0.72 -9.43 -12.42
C LYS A 167 0.13 -10.62 -11.97
N ILE A 168 -0.42 -11.44 -11.09
CA ILE A 168 0.15 -12.65 -10.55
C ILE A 168 -0.98 -13.62 -10.19
N PRO A 169 -0.89 -14.92 -10.53
CA PRO A 169 -1.89 -15.91 -10.12
C PRO A 169 -2.03 -15.99 -8.60
N ARG A 170 -3.23 -16.34 -8.11
CA ARG A 170 -3.52 -16.39 -6.66
C ARG A 170 -2.53 -17.27 -5.90
N ASP A 171 -2.20 -18.43 -6.42
CA ASP A 171 -1.30 -19.37 -5.74
C ASP A 171 0.13 -18.81 -5.67
N ASN A 172 0.60 -18.17 -6.74
CA ASN A 172 1.88 -17.47 -6.75
C ASN A 172 1.89 -16.27 -5.80
N LEU A 173 0.78 -15.53 -5.69
CA LEU A 173 0.64 -14.44 -4.73
C LEU A 173 0.70 -14.98 -3.29
N SER A 174 -0.06 -16.03 -2.99
CA SER A 174 -0.06 -16.69 -1.69
C SER A 174 1.34 -17.19 -1.33
N GLU A 175 2.03 -17.84 -2.27
CA GLU A 175 3.40 -18.33 -2.09
C GLU A 175 4.38 -17.18 -1.82
N ALA A 176 4.31 -16.09 -2.61
CA ALA A 176 5.18 -14.94 -2.46
C ALA A 176 5.03 -14.26 -1.09
N VAL A 177 3.80 -13.99 -0.66
CA VAL A 177 3.58 -13.36 0.65
C VAL A 177 3.94 -14.30 1.80
N SER A 178 3.73 -15.61 1.64
CA SER A 178 4.17 -16.60 2.64
C SER A 178 5.68 -16.67 2.79
N ARG A 179 6.44 -16.57 1.69
CA ARG A 179 7.91 -16.45 1.75
C ARG A 179 8.37 -15.20 2.48
N GLY A 180 7.61 -14.10 2.36
CA GLY A 180 7.86 -12.87 3.10
C GLY A 180 7.38 -12.86 4.57
N GLY A 181 6.93 -14.00 5.09
CA GLY A 181 6.48 -14.16 6.49
C GLY A 181 4.96 -14.09 6.68
N GLY A 182 4.19 -13.98 5.60
CA GLY A 182 2.72 -13.98 5.62
C GLY A 182 2.11 -15.32 6.01
N ARG A 183 1.07 -15.28 6.85
CA ARG A 183 0.31 -16.46 7.29
C ARG A 183 -1.18 -16.28 7.03
N ASN A 184 -1.95 -17.36 7.18
CA ASN A 184 -3.41 -17.35 7.10
C ASN A 184 -3.95 -16.66 5.82
N PHE A 185 -3.33 -16.95 4.68
CA PHE A 185 -3.73 -16.35 3.40
C PHE A 185 -5.17 -16.73 3.09
N THR A 186 -6.01 -15.73 2.90
CA THR A 186 -7.42 -15.90 2.60
C THR A 186 -7.86 -14.90 1.54
N SER A 187 -9.04 -15.10 0.98
CA SER A 187 -9.59 -14.25 -0.07
C SER A 187 -11.07 -14.02 0.19
N ASP A 188 -11.55 -12.83 -0.13
CA ASP A 188 -12.99 -12.55 -0.07
C ASP A 188 -13.69 -13.42 -1.11
N SER A 189 -14.84 -13.97 -0.75
CA SER A 189 -15.69 -14.71 -1.68
C SER A 189 -16.41 -13.79 -2.66
N ARG A 190 -16.48 -12.48 -2.34
CA ARG A 190 -17.11 -11.45 -3.18
C ARG A 190 -16.10 -10.83 -4.12
N ILE A 191 -16.56 -10.55 -5.33
CA ILE A 191 -15.82 -9.76 -6.32
C ILE A 191 -16.22 -8.30 -6.16
N HIS A 192 -15.23 -7.43 -6.02
CA HIS A 192 -15.43 -5.99 -5.81
C HIS A 192 -15.18 -5.21 -7.08
N LYS A 193 -15.88 -4.09 -7.28
CA LYS A 193 -15.66 -3.17 -8.40
C LYS A 193 -14.80 -2.00 -7.94
N PHE A 194 -13.73 -1.72 -8.68
CA PHE A 194 -12.85 -0.60 -8.41
C PHE A 194 -12.46 0.13 -9.70
N PHE A 195 -12.45 1.45 -9.63
CA PHE A 195 -11.79 2.26 -10.64
C PHE A 195 -10.27 2.13 -10.48
N VAL A 196 -9.57 1.75 -11.55
CA VAL A 196 -8.12 1.64 -11.58
C VAL A 196 -7.59 2.55 -12.67
N GLY A 197 -6.69 3.44 -12.31
CA GLY A 197 -5.93 4.26 -13.26
C GLY A 197 -4.60 3.60 -13.62
N SER A 198 -4.13 3.86 -14.84
CA SER A 198 -2.75 3.59 -15.23
C SER A 198 -1.79 4.45 -14.42
N ASN A 199 -0.56 3.98 -14.21
CA ASN A 199 0.46 4.72 -13.47
C ASN A 199 0.70 6.13 -14.02
N ASN A 200 0.46 6.43 -15.29
CA ASN A 200 0.64 7.77 -15.88
C ASN A 200 -0.64 8.62 -15.92
N GLY A 201 -1.74 8.20 -15.28
CA GLY A 201 -3.00 8.94 -15.23
C GLY A 201 -3.79 9.02 -16.56
N LEU A 202 -3.27 8.46 -17.66
CA LEU A 202 -3.87 8.64 -19.00
C LEU A 202 -5.00 7.66 -19.32
N ARG A 203 -5.11 6.55 -18.59
CA ARG A 203 -6.11 5.51 -18.83
C ARG A 203 -6.74 5.12 -17.51
N PHE A 204 -8.05 4.88 -17.51
CA PHE A 204 -8.76 4.31 -16.39
C PHE A 204 -9.80 3.33 -16.88
N ASP A 205 -10.13 2.36 -16.04
CA ASP A 205 -11.20 1.39 -16.30
C ASP A 205 -11.77 0.89 -14.97
N GLU A 206 -12.98 0.34 -15.02
CA GLU A 206 -13.60 -0.35 -13.89
C GLU A 206 -13.15 -1.82 -13.91
N PHE A 207 -12.35 -2.21 -12.93
CA PHE A 207 -11.94 -3.60 -12.76
C PHE A 207 -12.70 -4.29 -11.64
N LEU A 208 -13.19 -5.47 -11.98
CA LEU A 208 -13.50 -6.50 -11.01
C LEU A 208 -12.20 -6.93 -10.32
N THR A 209 -12.19 -6.96 -9.00
CA THR A 209 -10.99 -7.15 -8.19
C THR A 209 -11.27 -8.15 -7.09
N ASN A 210 -10.38 -9.11 -6.92
CA ASN A 210 -10.32 -9.99 -5.78
C ASN A 210 -9.58 -9.28 -4.64
N MET A 211 -10.07 -9.45 -3.42
CA MET A 211 -9.35 -8.99 -2.24
C MET A 211 -8.78 -10.19 -1.50
N HIS A 212 -7.48 -10.13 -1.25
CA HIS A 212 -6.76 -11.11 -0.46
C HIS A 212 -6.37 -10.49 0.88
N LYS A 213 -6.18 -11.34 1.88
CA LYS A 213 -5.65 -10.94 3.19
C LYS A 213 -4.61 -11.96 3.63
N THR A 214 -3.51 -11.48 4.18
CA THR A 214 -2.56 -12.28 4.94
C THR A 214 -2.23 -11.58 6.25
N GLU A 215 -1.73 -12.34 7.20
CA GLU A 215 -1.34 -11.87 8.52
C GLU A 215 0.17 -11.78 8.58
N LEU A 216 0.67 -10.60 8.93
CA LEU A 216 2.09 -10.31 9.10
C LEU A 216 2.37 -9.99 10.57
N ASN A 217 3.63 -10.12 10.94
CA ASN A 217 4.25 -9.83 12.24
C ASN A 217 3.63 -10.52 13.47
N TRP A 218 4.48 -11.10 14.31
CA TRP A 218 4.16 -11.54 15.67
C TRP A 218 5.34 -11.22 16.57
#